data_AF-A0A2U1LJ10-F1
#
_entry.id   AF-A0A2U1LJ10-F1
#
_cell.length_a   1.000
_cell.length_b   1.000
_cell.length_c   1.000
_cell.angle_alpha   90.00
_cell.angle_beta   90.00
_cell.angle_gamma   90.00
#
_symmetry.space_group_name_H-M   'P 1'
#
loop_
_entity.id
_entity.type
_entity.pdbx_description
1 polymer ?
#
loop_
_entity_poly.entity_id
_entity_poly.type
_entity_poly.pdbx_seq_one_letter_code
_entity_poly.pdbx_strand_id
1 'polypeptide(L)'
;MSYRKGPVIGRGSSATVSVATTADGELVAVKSTSCTTSMLLQKEQKFLAKLSSPHVIKYIGFDIDYDNNNNIPMYNLLLEYAPCGTISDALHKYKPHH
;
A
#
# COMPACT_ATOMS: atom_id res chain seq x y z
N MET A 1 -8.95 -8.45 -9.37
CA MET A 1 -9.10 -8.94 -7.99
C MET A 1 -10.06 -8.00 -7.29
N SER A 2 -11.11 -8.49 -6.63
CA SER A 2 -12.02 -7.64 -5.86
C SER A 2 -11.49 -7.49 -4.44
N TYR A 3 -11.39 -6.25 -3.96
CA TYR A 3 -11.03 -5.91 -2.60
C TYR A 3 -11.85 -4.73 -2.10
N ARG A 4 -12.01 -4.63 -0.79
CA ARG A 4 -12.64 -3.49 -0.13
C ARG A 4 -11.56 -2.65 0.55
N LYS A 5 -11.36 -1.44 0.04
CA LYS A 5 -10.43 -0.47 0.63
C LYS A 5 -10.94 -0.04 2.00
N GLY A 6 -10.06 -0.09 3.00
CA GLY A 6 -10.31 0.25 4.39
C GLY A 6 -9.60 1.55 4.80
N PRO A 7 -9.35 1.73 6.10
CA PRO A 7 -8.74 2.94 6.64
C PRO A 7 -7.32 3.21 6.10
N VAL A 8 -6.96 4.49 6.07
CA VAL A 8 -5.59 4.94 5.80
C VAL A 8 -4.70 4.56 6.97
N ILE A 9 -3.58 3.89 6.68
CA ILE A 9 -2.57 3.47 7.66
C ILE A 9 -1.24 4.22 7.51
N GLY A 10 -1.05 4.95 6.42
CA GLY A 10 0.14 5.78 6.22
C GLY A 10 -0.05 6.82 5.12
N ARG A 11 0.57 8.00 5.31
CA ARG A 11 0.61 9.05 4.30
C ARG A 11 2.06 9.44 4.06
N GLY A 12 2.57 9.06 2.89
CA GLY A 12 3.87 9.51 2.41
C GLY A 12 3.76 10.79 1.59
N SER A 13 4.90 11.31 1.16
CA SER A 13 4.97 12.46 0.25
C SER A 13 4.44 12.17 -1.16
N SER A 14 4.51 10.92 -1.61
CA SER A 14 4.15 10.50 -2.98
C SER A 14 2.81 9.77 -3.09
N ALA A 15 2.39 9.10 -2.02
CA ALA A 15 1.21 8.24 -2.03
C ALA A 15 0.65 8.03 -0.61
N THR A 16 -0.63 7.67 -0.56
CA THR A 16 -1.32 7.24 0.65
C THR A 16 -1.44 5.73 0.67
N VAL A 17 -1.16 5.10 1.80
CA VAL A 17 -1.31 3.67 2.03
C VAL A 17 -2.54 3.41 2.89
N SER A 18 -3.44 2.56 2.40
CA SER A 18 -4.62 2.09 3.13
C SER A 18 -4.53 0.59 3.32
N VAL A 19 -5.12 0.07 4.39
CA VAL A 19 -5.39 -1.37 4.50
C VAL A 19 -6.60 -1.71 3.61
N ALA A 20 -6.65 -2.91 3.07
CA ALA A 20 -7.82 -3.42 2.36
C ALA A 20 -8.00 -4.92 2.64
N THR A 21 -9.22 -5.41 2.45
CA THR A 21 -9.57 -6.82 2.60
C THR A 21 -9.98 -7.39 1.25
N THR A 22 -9.40 -8.51 0.85
CA THR A 22 -9.76 -9.21 -0.38
C THR A 22 -11.09 -9.95 -0.23
N ALA A 23 -11.66 -10.42 -1.35
CA ALA A 23 -12.85 -11.27 -1.31
C ALA A 23 -12.65 -12.56 -0.48
N ASP A 24 -11.43 -13.06 -0.40
CA ASP A 24 -11.05 -14.26 0.35
C ASP A 24 -10.80 -13.97 1.85
N GLY A 25 -10.92 -12.71 2.28
CA GLY A 25 -10.71 -12.29 3.68
C GLY A 25 -9.27 -11.94 4.03
N GLU A 26 -8.34 -12.00 3.07
CA GLU A 26 -6.93 -11.67 3.28
C GLU A 26 -6.71 -10.16 3.36
N LEU A 27 -5.75 -9.73 4.18
CA LEU A 27 -5.36 -8.33 4.28
C LEU A 27 -4.28 -7.98 3.26
N VAL A 28 -4.46 -6.85 2.60
CA VAL A 28 -3.49 -6.27 1.66
C VAL A 28 -3.27 -4.79 1.96
N ALA A 29 -2.10 -4.28 1.57
CA ALA A 29 -1.80 -2.85 1.59
C ALA A 29 -2.06 -2.25 0.21
N VAL A 30 -2.83 -1.17 0.15
CA VAL A 30 -3.13 -0.43 -1.07
C VAL A 30 -2.42 0.91 -1.02
N LYS A 31 -1.32 1.04 -1.77
CA LYS A 31 -0.62 2.31 -1.96
C LYS A 31 -1.22 3.02 -3.16
N SER A 32 -1.69 4.25 -2.98
CA SER A 32 -2.51 4.94 -3.95
C SER A 32 -2.19 6.42 -4.10
N THR A 33 -2.33 6.93 -5.31
CA THR A 33 -2.16 8.35 -5.65
C THR A 33 -2.98 8.68 -6.90
N SER A 34 -3.24 9.96 -7.15
CA SER A 34 -3.93 10.39 -8.37
C SER A 34 -3.16 9.90 -9.61
N CYS A 35 -3.87 9.47 -10.65
CA CYS A 35 -3.25 9.11 -11.92
C CYS A 35 -2.38 10.24 -12.48
N THR A 36 -2.75 11.51 -12.24
CA THR A 36 -1.98 12.69 -12.66
C THR A 36 -0.59 12.79 -12.02
N THR A 37 -0.41 12.23 -10.82
CA THR A 37 0.85 12.26 -10.05
C THR A 37 1.48 10.88 -9.87
N SER A 38 0.95 9.86 -10.57
CA SER A 38 1.28 8.44 -10.36
C SER A 38 2.63 7.98 -10.91
N MET A 39 3.42 8.86 -11.55
CA MET A 39 4.67 8.46 -12.22
C MET A 39 5.64 7.71 -11.30
N LEU A 40 5.79 8.15 -10.05
CA LEU A 40 6.67 7.47 -9.08
C LEU A 40 6.13 6.10 -8.68
N LEU A 41 4.82 6.00 -8.45
CA LEU A 41 4.17 4.76 -8.05
C LEU A 41 4.17 3.72 -9.19
N GLN A 42 4.03 4.16 -10.44
CA GLN A 42 4.18 3.29 -11.62
C GLN A 42 5.61 2.76 -11.78
N LYS A 43 6.63 3.59 -11.47
CA LYS A 43 8.03 3.12 -11.46
C LYS A 43 8.23 2.04 -10.40
N GLU A 44 7.74 2.29 -9.18
CA GLU A 44 7.78 1.32 -8.08
C GLU A 44 7.09 0.00 -8.45
N GLN A 45 5.91 0.05 -9.06
CA GLN A 45 5.21 -1.12 -9.59
C GLN A 45 6.09 -1.94 -10.56
N LYS A 46 6.75 -1.29 -11.52
CA LYS A 46 7.63 -1.95 -12.51
C LYS A 46 8.83 -2.66 -11.87
N PHE A 47 9.37 -2.11 -10.79
CA PHE A 47 10.47 -2.75 -10.06
C PHE A 47 9.95 -3.90 -9.20
N LEU A 48 8.92 -3.68 -8.39
CA LEU A 48 8.38 -4.70 -7.50
C LEU A 48 7.83 -5.92 -8.27
N ALA A 49 7.23 -5.73 -9.44
CA ALA A 49 6.73 -6.81 -10.29
C ALA A 49 7.83 -7.78 -10.79
N LYS A 50 9.10 -7.39 -10.71
CA LYS A 50 10.26 -8.21 -11.11
C LYS A 50 11.00 -8.83 -9.93
N LEU A 51 10.61 -8.48 -8.70
CA LEU A 51 11.27 -8.95 -7.49
C LEU A 51 10.51 -10.13 -6.89
N SER A 52 11.27 -11.13 -6.46
CA SER A 52 10.77 -12.28 -5.70
C SER A 52 11.77 -12.58 -4.59
N SER A 53 11.48 -12.12 -3.38
CA SER A 53 12.33 -12.31 -2.20
C SER A 53 11.47 -12.28 -0.93
N PRO A 54 11.74 -13.14 0.07
CA PRO A 54 11.03 -13.12 1.35
C PRO A 54 11.33 -11.88 2.21
N HIS A 55 12.34 -11.08 1.82
CA HIS A 55 12.73 -9.86 2.55
C HIS A 55 12.19 -8.58 1.90
N VAL A 56 11.39 -8.70 0.85
CA VAL A 56 10.81 -7.57 0.11
C VAL A 56 9.30 -7.76 0.08
N ILE A 57 8.55 -6.69 0.40
CA ILE A 57 7.09 -6.68 0.32
C ILE A 57 6.63 -7.18 -1.04
N LYS A 58 5.82 -8.24 -1.03
CA LYS A 58 5.36 -8.87 -2.27
C LYS A 58 4.42 -7.95 -3.05
N TYR A 59 4.67 -7.85 -4.34
CA TYR A 59 3.73 -7.28 -5.30
C TYR A 59 2.59 -8.26 -5.59
N ILE A 60 1.35 -7.79 -5.46
CA ILE A 60 0.14 -8.59 -5.71
C ILE A 60 -0.50 -8.20 -7.05
N GLY A 61 -0.57 -6.89 -7.34
CA GLY A 61 -1.23 -6.39 -8.53
C GLY A 61 -1.35 -4.86 -8.53
N PHE A 62 -2.01 -4.32 -9.54
CA PHE A 62 -2.41 -2.91 -9.57
C PHE A 62 -3.77 -2.78 -10.27
N ASP A 63 -4.43 -1.66 -10.01
CA ASP A 63 -5.63 -1.25 -10.72
C ASP A 63 -5.68 0.28 -10.87
N ILE A 64 -6.64 0.73 -11.66
CA ILE A 64 -7.04 2.12 -11.75
C ILE A 64 -8.53 2.15 -11.43
N ASP A 65 -8.90 2.94 -10.43
CA ASP A 65 -10.28 3.13 -10.00
C ASP A 65 -10.54 4.61 -9.71
N TYR A 66 -11.78 5.01 -9.54
CA TYR A 66 -12.14 6.39 -9.22
C TYR A 66 -12.30 6.57 -7.71
N ASP A 67 -11.79 7.69 -7.20
CA ASP A 67 -12.13 8.11 -5.84
C ASP A 67 -13.61 8.47 -5.78
N ASN A 68 -14.38 7.79 -4.91
CA ASN A 68 -15.83 7.94 -4.81
C ASN A 68 -16.27 9.37 -4.45
N ASN A 69 -15.42 10.15 -3.79
CA ASN A 69 -15.78 11.48 -3.33
C ASN A 69 -15.56 12.55 -4.41
N ASN A 70 -14.47 12.46 -5.17
CA ASN A 70 -14.05 13.52 -6.09
C ASN A 70 -14.05 13.11 -7.56
N ASN A 71 -14.40 11.86 -7.88
CA ASN A 71 -14.36 11.28 -9.22
C ASN A 71 -12.99 11.46 -9.91
N ILE A 72 -11.92 11.36 -9.12
CA ILE A 72 -10.54 11.48 -9.59
C ILE A 72 -10.02 10.08 -9.87
N PRO A 73 -9.43 9.80 -11.05
CA PRO A 73 -8.81 8.51 -11.31
C PRO A 73 -7.58 8.32 -10.42
N MET A 74 -7.55 7.22 -9.70
CA MET A 74 -6.53 6.82 -8.74
C MET A 74 -5.78 5.61 -9.28
N TYR A 75 -4.45 5.67 -9.21
CA TYR A 75 -3.60 4.53 -9.45
C TYR A 75 -3.40 3.79 -8.12
N ASN A 76 -3.87 2.55 -8.02
CA ASN A 76 -3.79 1.72 -6.82
C ASN A 76 -2.79 0.58 -7.04
N LEU A 77 -1.78 0.48 -6.17
CA LEU A 77 -0.81 -0.59 -6.14
C LEU A 77 -1.10 -1.50 -4.95
N LEU A 78 -1.38 -2.78 -5.22
CA LEU A 78 -1.69 -3.79 -4.22
C LEU A 78 -0.40 -4.52 -3.82
N LEU A 79 -0.16 -4.52 -2.51
CA LEU A 79 1.04 -5.02 -1.88
C LEU A 79 0.67 -5.94 -0.71
N GLU A 80 1.57 -6.82 -0.34
CA GLU A 80 1.49 -7.56 0.92
C GLU A 80 1.37 -6.60 2.11
N TYR A 81 0.47 -6.94 3.04
CA TYR A 81 0.31 -6.20 4.29
C TYR A 81 1.30 -6.71 5.34
N ALA A 82 2.14 -5.81 5.88
CA ALA A 82 3.07 -6.13 6.95
C ALA A 82 2.44 -5.81 8.34
N PRO A 83 1.99 -6.82 9.11
CA PRO A 83 1.22 -6.59 10.35
C PRO A 83 2.04 -5.98 11.49
N CYS A 84 3.37 -6.15 11.46
CA CYS A 84 4.27 -5.61 12.48
C CYS A 84 4.51 -4.10 12.36
N GLY A 85 4.00 -3.46 11.31
CA GLY A 85 4.19 -2.03 11.07
C GLY A 85 5.61 -1.68 10.64
N THR A 86 5.97 -0.42 10.83
CA THR A 86 7.28 0.12 10.43
C THR A 86 8.33 -0.04 11.53
N ILE A 87 9.60 0.09 11.16
CA ILE A 87 10.71 0.14 12.14
C ILE A 87 10.52 1.31 13.12
N SER A 88 10.02 2.45 12.64
CA SER A 88 9.70 3.60 13.50
C SER A 88 8.64 3.25 14.55
N ASP A 89 7.61 2.47 14.18
CA ASP A 89 6.61 2.00 15.15
C ASP A 89 7.23 1.09 16.21
N ALA A 90 8.18 0.24 15.83
CA ALA A 90 8.92 -0.60 16.77
C ALA A 90 9.77 0.24 17.75
N LEU A 91 10.45 1.28 17.24
CA LEU A 91 11.25 2.19 18.06
C LEU A 91 10.39 2.99 19.04
N HIS A 92 9.21 3.46 18.64
CA HIS A 92 8.31 4.17 19.55
C HIS A 92 7.72 3.27 20.65
N LYS A 93 7.54 1.98 20.38
CA LYS A 93 7.09 1.00 21.37
C LYS A 93 8.21 0.56 22.31
N TYR A 94 9.47 0.70 21.88
CA TYR A 94 10.62 0.32 22.67
C TYR A 94 10.74 1.22 23.91
N LYS A 95 10.57 0.62 25.09
CA LYS A 95 10.87 1.25 26.38
C LYS A 95 12.14 0.64 26.93
N PRO A 96 13.27 1.37 27.00
CA PRO A 96 14.47 0.86 27.63
C PRO A 96 14.17 0.57 29.11
N HIS A 97 14.56 -0.62 29.57
CA HIS A 97 14.55 -0.94 31.00
C HIS A 97 15.70 -0.17 31.66
N HIS A 98 15.37 0.95 32.29
CA HIS A 98 16.21 1.59 33.31
C HIS A 98 15.62 1.30 34.68
#